data_AF-A0A529SKE0-F1
#
_entry.id   AF-A0A529SKE0-F1
#
_cell.length_a   1.000
_cell.length_b   1.000
_cell.length_c   1.000
_cell.angle_alpha   90.00
_cell.angle_beta   90.00
_cell.angle_gamma   90.00
#
_symmetry.space_group_name_H-M   'P 1'
#
loop_
_entity.id
_entity.type
_entity.pdbx_description
1 polymer ?
#
loop_
_entity_poly.entity_id
_entity_poly.type
_entity_poly.pdbx_seq_one_letter_code
_entity_poly.pdbx_strand_id
1 'polypeptide(L)'
;IYQAASFKVGQYVSVGTPLFALVETGDTWIDANFKETQLTNMKPGQKAEIVVDTYPGRTFEAIVKAIGAGTGAEFSLLPAQNATGNWVKVTQRIPVRLELTDPDAKMALRTGMSATVTVDT
;
A
#
# COMPACT_ATOMS: atom_id res chain seq x y z
N ILE A 1 -0.88 3.76 17.05
CA ILE A 1 -0.07 5.01 17.26
C ILE A 1 -0.90 6.18 16.77
N TYR A 2 -0.97 7.29 17.50
CA TYR A 2 -1.77 8.46 17.11
C TYR A 2 -0.87 9.57 16.52
N GLN A 3 -1.35 10.26 15.49
CA GLN A 3 -0.74 11.48 14.97
C GLN A 3 -1.72 12.63 15.21
N ALA A 4 -1.36 13.59 16.06
CA ALA A 4 -2.18 14.78 16.26
C ALA A 4 -2.03 15.71 15.05
N ALA A 5 -3.15 16.05 14.40
CA ALA A 5 -3.19 17.27 13.58
C ALA A 5 -3.16 18.44 14.57
N SER A 6 -2.40 19.49 14.30
CA SER A 6 -2.10 20.56 15.26
C SER A 6 -3.34 21.14 15.95
N PHE A 7 -3.66 20.68 17.15
CA PHE A 7 -4.63 21.31 18.05
C PHE A 7 -3.92 21.72 19.33
N LYS A 8 -4.24 22.90 19.83
CA LYS A 8 -3.63 23.47 21.05
C LYS A 8 -4.68 23.61 22.15
N VAL A 9 -4.23 23.57 23.39
CA VAL A 9 -5.08 23.90 24.55
C VAL A 9 -5.66 25.31 24.36
N GLY A 10 -6.97 25.45 24.54
CA GLY A 10 -7.70 26.71 24.36
C GLY A 10 -8.18 26.99 22.92
N GLN A 11 -7.90 26.10 21.97
CA GLN A 11 -8.37 26.25 20.60
C GLN A 11 -9.84 25.83 20.47
N TYR A 12 -10.68 26.72 19.92
CA TYR A 12 -12.05 26.39 19.52
C TYR A 12 -12.03 25.53 18.25
N VAL A 13 -12.87 24.51 18.21
CA VAL A 13 -12.98 23.58 17.08
C VAL A 13 -14.44 23.48 16.65
N SER A 14 -14.66 23.45 15.34
CA SER A 14 -16.00 23.28 14.77
C SER A 14 -16.34 21.80 14.64
N VAL A 15 -17.64 21.48 14.66
CA VAL A 15 -18.12 20.11 14.40
C VAL A 15 -17.59 19.62 13.06
N GLY A 16 -17.05 18.39 13.03
CA GLY A 16 -16.46 17.79 11.84
C GLY A 16 -14.98 18.12 11.61
N THR A 17 -14.34 18.93 12.47
CA THR A 17 -12.91 19.22 12.35
C THR A 17 -12.08 17.99 12.79
N PRO A 18 -11.23 17.41 11.92
CA PRO A 18 -10.35 16.31 12.31
C PRO A 18 -9.22 16.82 13.21
N LEU A 19 -9.03 16.20 14.38
CA LEU A 19 -8.03 16.63 15.37
C LEU A 19 -6.81 15.69 15.45
N PHE A 20 -7.01 14.40 15.23
CA PHE A 20 -5.93 13.40 15.23
C PHE A 20 -6.31 12.22 14.36
N ALA A 21 -5.29 11.51 13.88
CA ALA A 21 -5.43 10.22 13.23
C ALA A 21 -5.03 9.12 14.22
N LEU A 22 -5.77 8.02 14.22
CA LEU A 22 -5.43 6.80 14.96
C LEU A 22 -5.03 5.72 13.96
N VAL A 23 -3.84 5.14 14.15
CA VAL A 23 -3.36 4.01 13.35
C VAL A 23 -3.37 2.76 14.22
N GLU A 24 -4.16 1.76 13.82
CA GLU A 24 -4.15 0.42 14.39
C GLU A 24 -2.97 -0.38 13.83
N THR A 25 -2.25 -1.11 14.69
CA THR A 25 -1.05 -1.86 14.31
C THR A 25 -1.22 -3.38 14.47
N GLY A 26 -2.42 -3.85 14.82
CA GLY A 26 -2.71 -5.27 15.04
C GLY A 26 -2.70 -6.09 13.74
N ASP A 27 -3.16 -5.49 12.64
CA ASP A 27 -3.28 -6.07 11.32
C ASP A 27 -2.53 -5.18 10.32
N THR A 28 -1.21 -5.36 10.22
CA THR A 28 -0.37 -4.57 9.30
C THR A 28 -0.24 -5.34 7.98
N TRP A 29 -0.51 -4.66 6.87
CA TRP A 29 -0.37 -5.20 5.53
C TRP A 29 0.51 -4.31 4.67
N ILE A 30 0.91 -4.83 3.51
CA ILE A 30 1.61 -4.07 2.48
C ILE A 30 0.77 -4.09 1.21
N ASP A 31 0.49 -2.91 0.67
CA ASP A 31 -0.14 -2.76 -0.64
C ASP A 31 0.96 -2.49 -1.68
N ALA A 32 1.21 -3.49 -2.54
CA ALA A 32 2.23 -3.46 -3.57
C ALA A 32 1.60 -3.29 -4.95
N ASN A 33 1.98 -2.25 -5.69
CA ASN A 33 1.42 -1.98 -7.01
C ASN A 33 2.26 -2.69 -8.09
N PHE A 34 1.79 -3.80 -8.63
CA PHE A 34 2.45 -4.54 -9.72
C PHE A 34 1.95 -4.08 -11.08
N LYS A 35 2.79 -4.16 -12.11
CA LYS A 35 2.32 -4.01 -13.49
C LYS A 35 1.34 -5.13 -13.81
N GLU A 36 0.30 -4.85 -14.59
CA GLU A 36 -0.66 -5.87 -15.05
C GLU A 36 0.05 -7.09 -15.68
N THR A 37 1.10 -6.85 -16.46
CA THR A 37 1.90 -7.91 -17.11
C THR A 37 2.68 -8.79 -16.13
N GLN A 38 2.85 -8.38 -14.88
CA GLN A 38 3.53 -9.16 -13.84
C GLN A 38 2.54 -10.05 -13.07
N LEU A 39 1.23 -9.91 -13.28
CA LEU A 39 0.21 -10.69 -12.58
C LEU A 39 -0.16 -12.00 -13.27
N THR A 40 0.39 -12.29 -14.46
CA THR A 40 0.00 -13.44 -15.31
C THR A 40 -0.07 -14.76 -14.55
N ASN A 41 0.89 -15.02 -13.67
CA ASN A 41 0.96 -16.25 -12.86
C ASN A 41 0.68 -16.01 -11.38
N MET A 42 0.34 -14.78 -11.00
CA MET A 42 0.17 -14.41 -9.60
C MET A 42 -1.19 -14.89 -9.07
N LYS A 43 -1.20 -15.49 -7.88
CA LYS A 43 -2.39 -16.05 -7.23
C LYS A 43 -2.35 -15.81 -5.72
N PRO A 44 -3.51 -15.60 -5.06
CA PRO A 44 -3.58 -15.62 -3.62
C PRO A 44 -2.98 -16.89 -3.01
N GLY A 45 -2.29 -16.76 -1.88
CA GLY A 45 -1.58 -17.83 -1.19
C GLY A 45 -0.11 -18.01 -1.58
N GLN A 46 0.37 -17.35 -2.64
CA GLN A 46 1.79 -17.35 -2.99
C GLN A 46 2.64 -16.65 -1.94
N LYS A 47 3.88 -17.12 -1.78
CA LYS A 47 4.85 -16.51 -0.88
C LYS A 47 5.41 -15.22 -1.48
N ALA A 48 5.69 -14.26 -0.62
CA ALA A 48 6.31 -13.01 -0.98
C ALA A 48 7.41 -12.64 0.01
N GLU A 49 8.44 -12.00 -0.50
CA GLU A 49 9.53 -11.41 0.25
C GLU A 49 9.45 -9.90 0.15
N ILE A 50 9.66 -9.24 1.29
CA ILE A 50 9.53 -7.80 1.41
C ILE A 50 10.79 -7.25 2.06
N VAL A 51 11.42 -6.30 1.38
CA VAL A 51 12.56 -5.54 1.91
C VAL A 51 12.14 -4.09 2.05
N VAL A 52 12.16 -3.56 3.27
CA VAL A 52 11.75 -2.19 3.56
C VAL A 52 12.96 -1.28 3.56
N ASP A 53 12.88 -0.14 2.89
CA ASP A 53 14.02 0.75 2.66
C ASP A 53 14.66 1.25 3.98
N THR A 54 13.86 1.38 5.04
CA THR A 54 14.31 1.76 6.39
C THR A 54 15.17 0.68 7.06
N TYR A 55 15.03 -0.58 6.65
CA TYR A 55 15.73 -1.75 7.22
C TYR A 55 16.45 -2.55 6.12
N PRO A 56 17.45 -1.95 5.46
CA PRO A 56 18.19 -2.64 4.40
C PRO A 56 18.87 -3.88 4.97
N GLY A 57 18.67 -5.03 4.33
CA GLY A 57 19.22 -6.32 4.77
C GLY A 57 18.29 -7.17 5.65
N ARG A 58 17.11 -6.67 6.03
CA ARG A 58 16.06 -7.49 6.64
C ARG A 58 14.98 -7.81 5.59
N THR A 59 14.77 -9.10 5.37
CA THR A 59 13.67 -9.60 4.55
C THR A 59 12.54 -10.05 5.46
N PHE A 60 11.33 -9.56 5.20
CA PHE A 60 10.11 -9.99 5.86
C PHE A 60 9.37 -10.97 4.96
N GLU A 61 8.89 -12.07 5.55
CA GLU A 61 8.04 -13.02 4.86
C GLU A 61 6.58 -12.55 4.86
N ALA A 62 5.92 -12.76 3.73
CA ALA A 62 4.52 -12.45 3.53
C ALA A 62 3.85 -13.45 2.59
N ILE A 63 2.52 -13.37 2.54
CA ILE A 63 1.69 -14.10 1.59
C ILE A 63 0.81 -13.15 0.79
N VAL A 64 0.57 -13.49 -0.47
CA VAL A 64 -0.41 -12.78 -1.30
C VAL A 64 -1.80 -13.06 -0.72
N LYS A 65 -2.40 -12.04 -0.09
CA LYS A 65 -3.74 -12.15 0.47
C LYS A 65 -4.81 -11.92 -0.57
N ALA A 66 -4.64 -10.89 -1.40
CA ALA A 66 -5.59 -10.52 -2.43
C ALA A 66 -4.92 -9.77 -3.57
N ILE A 67 -5.49 -9.92 -4.77
CA ILE A 67 -5.14 -9.13 -5.95
C ILE A 67 -6.32 -8.20 -6.21
N GLY A 68 -6.05 -6.91 -6.41
CA GLY A 68 -7.07 -5.90 -6.63
C GLY A 68 -7.94 -6.19 -7.86
N ALA A 69 -9.24 -5.93 -7.73
CA ALA A 69 -10.22 -6.16 -8.80
C ALA A 69 -10.14 -5.15 -9.96
N GLY A 70 -9.32 -4.10 -9.83
CA GLY A 70 -9.12 -3.09 -10.86
C GLY A 70 -7.95 -2.17 -10.53
N THR A 71 -7.60 -1.32 -11.50
CA THR A 71 -6.45 -0.41 -11.38
C THR A 71 -6.88 0.87 -10.67
N GLY A 72 -5.94 1.57 -10.02
CA GLY A 72 -6.24 2.85 -9.36
C GLY A 72 -6.78 3.92 -10.32
N ALA A 73 -6.53 3.80 -11.63
CA ALA A 73 -7.02 4.71 -12.65
C ALA A 73 -8.53 4.55 -12.93
N GLU A 74 -9.06 3.32 -12.88
CA GLU A 74 -10.49 3.04 -13.12
C GLU A 74 -11.39 3.56 -11.99
N PHE A 75 -10.84 3.74 -10.79
CA PHE A 75 -11.57 4.26 -9.62
C PHE A 75 -11.22 5.72 -9.28
N SER A 76 -10.44 6.40 -10.12
CA SER A 76 -10.09 7.80 -9.91
C SER A 76 -11.28 8.71 -10.23
N LEU A 77 -11.53 9.71 -9.35
CA LEU A 77 -12.48 10.80 -9.64
C LEU A 77 -12.11 11.58 -10.91
N LEU A 78 -10.82 11.58 -11.27
CA LEU A 78 -10.28 12.19 -12.48
C LEU A 78 -9.35 11.17 -13.16
N PRO A 79 -9.87 10.34 -14.09
CA PRO A 79 -9.03 9.42 -14.84
C PRO A 79 -8.12 10.20 -15.80
N ALA A 80 -6.92 9.67 -16.06
CA ALA A 80 -5.98 10.27 -17.00
C ALA A 80 -6.55 10.22 -18.43
N GLN A 81 -6.94 11.36 -18.98
CA GLN A 81 -7.38 11.50 -20.37
C GLN A 81 -6.15 11.74 -21.26
N ASN A 82 -5.60 10.68 -21.85
CA ASN A 82 -4.57 10.81 -22.89
C ASN A 82 -5.22 11.26 -24.20
N ALA A 83 -5.52 12.56 -24.33
CA ALA A 83 -6.23 13.14 -25.46
C ALA A 83 -5.28 13.92 -26.40
N THR A 84 -4.42 13.24 -27.17
CA THR A 84 -3.54 13.92 -28.17
C THR A 84 -3.13 13.04 -29.38
N GLY A 85 -3.89 11.99 -29.73
CA GLY A 85 -3.69 11.30 -31.01
C GLY A 85 -2.41 10.45 -31.15
N ASN A 86 -1.58 10.36 -30.11
CA ASN A 86 -0.48 9.39 -30.01
C ASN A 86 -0.98 8.12 -29.32
N TRP A 87 -1.08 7.02 -30.06
CA TRP A 87 -1.38 5.70 -29.50
C TRP A 87 -0.16 5.15 -28.74
N VAL A 88 0.01 5.55 -27.48
CA VAL A 88 1.02 4.99 -26.58
C VAL A 88 0.34 4.04 -25.61
N LYS A 89 0.71 2.76 -25.63
CA LYS A 89 0.24 1.76 -24.66
C LYS A 89 0.83 2.08 -23.28
N VAL A 90 -0.02 2.42 -22.32
CA VAL A 90 0.37 2.66 -20.93
C VAL A 90 0.07 1.41 -20.10
N THR A 91 1.09 0.84 -19.47
CA THR A 91 0.91 -0.31 -18.56
C THR A 91 0.28 0.16 -17.26
N GLN A 92 -0.87 -0.41 -16.93
CA GLN A 92 -1.55 -0.13 -15.67
C GLN A 92 -0.92 -0.90 -14.51
N ARG A 93 -1.12 -0.37 -13.30
CA ARG A 93 -0.72 -1.03 -12.07
C ARG A 93 -1.93 -1.48 -11.27
N ILE A 94 -1.83 -2.70 -10.76
CA ILE A 94 -2.88 -3.33 -9.97
C ILE A 94 -2.31 -3.54 -8.56
N PRO A 95 -3.04 -3.07 -7.52
CA PRO A 95 -2.61 -3.26 -6.15
C PRO A 95 -2.74 -4.74 -5.75
N VAL A 96 -1.72 -5.26 -5.10
CA VAL A 96 -1.67 -6.60 -4.50
C VAL A 96 -1.47 -6.42 -3.01
N ARG A 97 -2.39 -6.97 -2.22
CA ARG A 97 -2.32 -6.93 -0.77
C ARG A 97 -1.54 -8.12 -0.25
N LEU A 98 -0.54 -7.83 0.56
CA LEU A 98 0.34 -8.80 1.20
C LEU A 98 0.11 -8.81 2.70
N GLU A 99 -0.15 -9.99 3.24
CA GLU A 99 -0.26 -10.23 4.67
C GLU A 99 1.10 -10.68 5.19
N LEU A 100 1.63 -9.95 6.18
CA LEU A 100 2.92 -10.26 6.79
C LEU A 100 2.77 -11.47 7.72
N THR A 101 3.64 -12.46 7.55
CA THR A 101 3.66 -13.66 8.38
C THR A 101 4.74 -13.61 9.47
N ASP A 102 5.71 -12.69 9.35
CA ASP A 102 6.73 -12.45 10.37
C ASP A 102 6.15 -11.69 11.57
N PRO A 103 6.14 -12.26 12.80
CA PRO A 103 5.61 -11.61 14.00
C PRO A 103 6.37 -10.34 14.40
N ASP A 104 7.66 -10.24 14.07
CA ASP A 104 8.48 -9.07 14.40
C ASP A 104 8.21 -7.88 13.46
N ALA A 105 7.59 -8.12 12.30
CA ALA A 105 7.28 -7.07 11.34
C ALA A 105 6.36 -5.99 11.94
N LYS A 106 5.47 -6.37 12.86
CA LYS A 106 4.48 -5.47 13.46
C LYS A 106 5.10 -4.32 14.27
N MET A 107 6.26 -4.52 14.89
CA MET A 107 6.92 -3.47 15.67
C MET A 107 7.85 -2.60 14.82
N ALA A 108 8.32 -3.12 13.68
CA ALA A 108 9.27 -2.44 12.82
C ALA A 108 8.60 -1.49 11.82
N LEU A 109 7.42 -1.82 11.30
CA LEU A 109 6.82 -1.10 10.19
C LEU A 109 5.99 0.11 10.63
N ARG A 110 6.00 1.16 9.81
CA ARG A 110 5.16 2.35 9.97
C ARG A 110 4.39 2.62 8.68
N THR A 111 3.18 3.13 8.82
CA THR A 111 2.37 3.59 7.68
C THR A 111 3.15 4.60 6.85
N GLY A 112 3.15 4.42 5.53
CA GLY A 112 3.84 5.30 4.58
C GLY A 112 5.30 4.94 4.29
N MET A 113 5.85 3.87 4.89
CA MET A 113 7.17 3.36 4.50
C MET A 113 7.16 2.76 3.08
N SER A 114 8.26 2.95 2.37
CA SER A 114 8.52 2.34 1.06
C SER A 114 9.16 0.96 1.22
N ALA A 115 8.84 0.05 0.29
CA ALA A 115 9.37 -1.30 0.28
C ALA A 115 9.51 -1.83 -1.15
N THR A 116 10.48 -2.73 -1.32
CA THR A 116 10.60 -3.60 -2.49
C THR A 116 9.94 -4.94 -2.18
N VAL A 117 9.13 -5.43 -3.12
CA VAL A 117 8.39 -6.69 -2.98
C VAL A 117 8.75 -7.62 -4.12
N THR A 118 9.01 -8.89 -3.78
CA THR A 118 9.17 -10.00 -4.71
C THR A 118 8.15 -11.08 -4.37
N VAL A 119 7.46 -11.62 -5.37
CA VAL A 119 6.47 -12.70 -5.21
C VAL A 119 6.99 -13.92 -5.96
N ASP A 120 6.89 -15.09 -5.34
CA ASP A 120 7.23 -16.37 -5.97
C ASP A 120 6.02 -16.88 -6.76
N THR A 121 6.11 -16.84 -8.10
CA THR A 121 4.99 -17.10 -9.02
C THR A 121 5.18 -18.33 -9.89
#